data_AF-A0A7X2MSJ8-F1
#
_entry.id   AF-A0A7X2MSJ8-F1
#
_cell.length_a   1.000
_cell.length_b   1.000
_cell.length_c   1.000
_cell.angle_alpha   90.00
_cell.angle_beta   90.00
_cell.angle_gamma   90.00
#
_symmetry.space_group_name_H-M   'P 1'
#
loop_
_entity.id
_entity.type
_entity.pdbx_description
1 polymer ?
#
loop_
_entity_poly.entity_id
_entity_poly.type
_entity_poly.pdbx_seq_one_letter_code
_entity_poly.pdbx_strand_id
1 'polypeptide(L)'
;SQLGITVPTGTNMQLKNVAAVMVTAKLPSFARQGQNLDVVVSSLGNAKSLRGGTLLMTPMKGVDNQVYALAQGNILVGGAGASAGGSSVQVNQLNGGRITGGATVERELQSNFGTQNTINLQLNSEDFSMAQRIADAINARGGYGAAQPLDARTVQIRVSPNNGAQVRLLAEIQNINVSIPVEDAKVIINSRTGSVVMNREVTLNQCAVAQGNLSVTVNQQQNVSQPDTPLAGG
;
A
#
# COMPACT_ATOMS: atom_id res chain seq x y z
N SER A 1 21.23 -23.02 22.24
CA SER A 1 20.47 -24.23 21.90
C SER A 1 19.60 -23.91 20.69
N GLN A 2 19.99 -24.37 19.50
CA GLN A 2 19.17 -24.24 18.29
C GLN A 2 18.10 -25.33 18.34
N LEU A 3 16.82 -24.94 18.43
CA LEU A 3 15.68 -25.86 18.27
C LEU A 3 15.51 -26.21 16.78
N GLY A 4 16.59 -26.67 16.14
CA GLY A 4 16.58 -27.23 14.80
C GLY A 4 16.76 -28.73 14.89
N ILE A 5 15.91 -29.50 14.23
CA ILE A 5 16.13 -30.93 14.07
C ILE A 5 17.35 -31.09 13.15
N THR A 6 18.52 -31.38 13.72
CA THR A 6 19.71 -31.75 12.94
C THR A 6 19.51 -33.15 12.39
N VAL A 7 19.16 -33.24 11.11
CA VAL A 7 18.97 -34.52 10.42
C VAL A 7 20.35 -35.05 9.98
N PRO A 8 20.75 -36.26 10.40
CA PRO A 8 22.01 -36.88 9.95
C PRO A 8 22.01 -37.14 8.45
N THR A 9 23.12 -36.84 7.77
CA THR A 9 23.32 -37.10 6.35
C THR A 9 23.10 -38.59 6.04
N GLY A 10 22.16 -38.90 5.14
CA GLY A 10 21.84 -40.27 4.72
C GLY A 10 20.54 -40.86 5.28
N THR A 11 19.82 -40.14 6.16
CA THR A 11 18.51 -40.60 6.64
C THR A 11 17.38 -40.06 5.76
N ASN A 12 16.70 -40.96 5.04
CA ASN A 12 15.51 -40.61 4.26
C ASN A 12 14.30 -40.50 5.20
N MET A 13 14.13 -39.32 5.81
CA MET A 13 13.05 -39.04 6.74
C MET A 13 11.72 -38.86 6.00
N GLN A 14 10.93 -39.94 5.88
CA GLN A 14 9.53 -39.87 5.45
C GLN A 14 8.64 -39.34 6.59
N LEU A 15 8.76 -38.05 6.90
CA LEU A 15 7.91 -37.39 7.89
C LEU A 15 6.51 -37.14 7.29
N LYS A 16 5.50 -37.87 7.76
CA LYS A 16 4.11 -37.69 7.30
C LYS A 16 3.40 -36.48 7.91
N ASN A 17 3.87 -35.98 9.07
CA ASN A 17 3.17 -34.97 9.89
C ASN A 17 4.05 -33.78 10.30
N VAL A 18 5.16 -33.55 9.60
CA VAL A 18 6.06 -32.41 9.85
C VAL A 18 6.27 -31.69 8.52
N ALA A 19 6.18 -30.36 8.54
CA ALA A 19 6.39 -29.52 7.38
C ALA A 19 7.51 -28.52 7.67
N ALA A 20 8.42 -28.37 6.70
CA ALA A 20 9.30 -27.19 6.68
C ALA A 20 8.46 -25.98 6.24
N VAL A 21 8.56 -24.88 6.97
CA VAL A 21 7.76 -23.67 6.71
C VAL A 21 8.61 -22.41 6.72
N MET A 22 8.22 -21.45 5.90
CA MET A 22 8.71 -20.07 5.91
C MET A 22 7.72 -19.22 6.68
N VAL A 23 8.25 -18.32 7.51
CA VAL A 23 7.47 -17.49 8.43
C VAL A 23 7.81 -16.03 8.16
N THR A 24 6.81 -15.23 7.83
CA THR A 24 6.97 -13.82 7.45
C THR A 24 5.99 -12.93 8.21
N ALA A 25 6.44 -11.77 8.66
CA ALA A 25 5.64 -10.80 9.40
C ALA A 25 6.13 -9.40 9.04
N LYS A 26 5.25 -8.41 9.18
CA LYS A 26 5.58 -7.00 8.95
C LYS A 26 5.75 -6.33 10.30
N LEU A 27 6.96 -5.89 10.61
CA LEU A 27 7.25 -5.10 11.80
C LEU A 27 6.85 -3.62 11.52
N PRO A 28 5.85 -3.06 12.22
CA PRO A 28 5.46 -1.67 12.01
C PRO A 28 6.51 -0.71 12.56
N SER A 29 6.51 0.53 12.07
CA SER A 29 7.27 1.61 12.68
C SER A 29 6.79 1.82 14.13
N PHE A 30 7.72 2.14 15.03
CA PHE A 30 7.46 2.32 16.46
C PHE A 30 6.92 1.10 17.20
N ALA A 31 7.04 -0.11 16.62
CA ALA A 31 6.73 -1.35 17.33
C ALA A 31 7.48 -1.44 18.66
N ARG A 32 6.76 -1.83 19.71
CA ARG A 32 7.29 -1.92 21.08
C ARG A 32 7.55 -3.37 21.47
N GLN A 33 8.51 -3.59 22.37
CA GLN A 33 8.73 -4.90 22.95
C GLN A 33 7.45 -5.42 23.61
N GLY A 34 7.12 -6.70 23.39
CA GLY A 34 5.89 -7.33 23.87
C GLY A 34 4.67 -7.12 22.98
N GLN A 35 4.74 -6.26 21.95
CA GLN A 35 3.63 -6.10 21.01
C GLN A 35 3.44 -7.37 20.16
N ASN A 36 2.19 -7.77 19.97
CA ASN A 36 1.83 -8.88 19.10
C ASN A 36 1.78 -8.45 17.63
N LEU A 37 2.28 -9.31 16.74
CA LEU A 37 2.27 -9.15 15.29
C LEU A 37 1.58 -10.34 14.63
N ASP A 38 0.93 -10.06 13.52
CA ASP A 38 0.40 -11.10 12.64
C ASP A 38 1.51 -11.72 11.81
N VAL A 39 1.42 -13.03 11.64
CA VAL A 39 2.42 -13.83 10.94
C VAL A 39 1.77 -14.62 9.83
N VAL A 40 2.41 -14.66 8.67
CA VAL A 40 2.06 -15.53 7.56
C VAL A 40 3.04 -16.71 7.55
N VAL A 41 2.49 -17.92 7.47
CA VAL A 41 3.24 -19.18 7.45
C VAL A 41 2.97 -19.87 6.11
N SER A 42 4.03 -20.22 5.39
CA SER A 42 3.96 -20.85 4.08
C SER A 42 4.80 -22.13 4.07
N SER A 43 4.26 -23.22 3.52
CA SER A 43 5.03 -24.46 3.35
C SER A 43 6.19 -24.26 2.38
N LEU A 44 7.39 -24.73 2.74
CA LEU A 44 8.59 -24.73 1.89
C LEU A 44 8.75 -26.00 1.05
N GLY A 45 7.84 -26.96 1.18
CA GLY A 45 7.90 -28.22 0.44
C GLY A 45 6.53 -28.84 0.19
N ASN A 46 6.51 -30.18 0.08
CA ASN A 46 5.33 -31.01 -0.21
C ASN A 46 4.41 -31.21 1.02
N ALA A 47 4.13 -30.18 1.81
CA ALA A 47 3.06 -30.30 2.79
C ALA A 47 1.71 -30.35 2.04
N LYS A 48 0.91 -31.40 2.28
CA LYS A 48 -0.44 -31.51 1.70
C LYS A 48 -1.41 -30.45 2.25
N SER A 49 -1.19 -30.03 3.50
CA SER A 49 -1.92 -28.94 4.14
C SER A 49 -1.18 -28.49 5.41
N LEU A 50 -1.30 -27.21 5.77
CA LEU A 50 -0.90 -26.66 7.07
C LEU A 50 -2.07 -26.59 8.08
N ARG A 51 -3.28 -27.01 7.67
CA ARG A 51 -4.48 -26.93 8.51
C ARG A 51 -4.31 -27.79 9.76
N GLY A 52 -4.57 -27.19 10.92
CA GLY A 52 -4.40 -27.86 12.22
C GLY A 52 -2.95 -28.01 12.67
N GLY A 53 -1.99 -27.49 11.90
CA GLY A 53 -0.59 -27.43 12.30
C GLY A 53 -0.35 -26.40 13.40
N THR A 54 0.62 -26.69 14.27
CA THR A 54 1.13 -25.74 15.25
C THR A 54 2.52 -25.30 14.82
N LEU A 55 2.73 -23.99 14.69
CA LEU A 55 4.04 -23.40 14.52
C LEU A 55 4.76 -23.41 15.88
N LEU A 56 5.87 -24.14 15.94
CA LEU A 56 6.77 -24.10 17.08
C LEU A 56 7.49 -22.75 17.16
N MET A 57 7.96 -22.38 18.35
CA MET A 57 8.67 -21.12 18.58
C MET A 57 9.79 -20.93 17.56
N THR A 58 9.60 -19.95 16.69
CA THR A 58 10.45 -19.67 15.53
C THR A 58 10.95 -18.23 15.61
N PRO A 59 12.27 -18.01 15.74
CA PRO A 59 12.82 -16.66 15.74
C PRO A 59 12.76 -16.03 14.36
N MET A 60 12.20 -14.83 14.29
CA MET A 60 12.08 -14.04 13.08
C MET A 60 13.23 -13.04 12.99
N LYS A 61 14.00 -13.16 11.91
CA LYS A 61 15.21 -12.37 11.72
C LYS A 61 15.03 -11.28 10.67
N GLY A 62 15.70 -10.16 10.89
CA GLY A 62 15.92 -9.14 9.86
C GLY A 62 17.02 -9.56 8.88
N VAL A 63 17.23 -8.72 7.87
CA VAL A 63 18.31 -8.86 6.88
C VAL A 63 19.72 -8.76 7.50
N ASP A 64 19.80 -8.18 8.68
CA ASP A 64 20.99 -8.04 9.53
C ASP A 64 21.26 -9.28 10.41
N ASN A 65 20.50 -10.36 10.22
CA ASN A 65 20.52 -11.60 11.02
C ASN A 65 20.14 -11.42 12.51
N GLN A 66 19.63 -10.26 12.92
CA GLN A 66 19.17 -10.03 14.27
C GLN A 66 17.73 -10.51 14.46
N VAL A 67 17.41 -11.04 15.65
CA VAL A 67 16.04 -11.47 15.97
C VAL A 67 15.22 -10.26 16.41
N TYR A 68 14.13 -9.99 15.69
CA TYR A 68 13.21 -8.89 16.00
C TYR A 68 11.93 -9.36 16.67
N ALA A 69 11.48 -10.58 16.36
CA ALA A 69 10.28 -11.15 16.93
C ALA A 69 10.39 -12.67 17.10
N LEU A 70 9.57 -13.25 17.97
CA LEU A 70 9.39 -14.68 18.15
C LEU A 70 7.98 -15.07 17.72
N ALA A 71 7.86 -15.94 16.71
CA ALA A 71 6.58 -16.42 16.21
C ALA A 71 6.26 -17.82 16.76
N GLN A 72 5.02 -18.03 17.21
CA GLN A 72 4.50 -19.34 17.61
C GLN A 72 2.97 -19.38 17.52
N GLY A 73 2.41 -20.58 17.51
CA GLY A 73 0.98 -20.79 17.71
C GLY A 73 0.30 -21.58 16.60
N ASN A 74 -1.02 -21.68 16.71
CA ASN A 74 -1.83 -22.51 15.82
C ASN A 74 -2.04 -21.82 14.47
N ILE A 75 -1.83 -22.57 13.38
CA ILE A 75 -1.95 -22.04 12.03
C ILE A 75 -3.41 -22.09 11.59
N LEU A 76 -3.96 -20.93 11.25
CA LEU A 76 -5.27 -20.81 10.62
C LEU A 76 -5.10 -20.81 9.08
N VAL A 77 -5.77 -21.72 8.39
CA VAL A 77 -5.76 -21.83 6.92
C VAL A 77 -7.16 -21.49 6.40
N GLY A 78 -7.25 -20.54 5.46
CA GLY A 78 -8.52 -20.04 4.92
C GLY A 78 -9.14 -20.90 3.81
N GLY A 79 -8.94 -22.23 3.82
CA GLY A 79 -9.34 -23.12 2.73
C GLY A 79 -10.04 -24.40 3.17
N ALA A 80 -10.86 -24.96 2.28
CA ALA A 80 -11.55 -26.23 2.45
C ALA A 80 -11.30 -27.10 1.22
N GLY A 81 -10.68 -28.27 1.42
CA GLY A 81 -10.52 -29.28 0.39
C GLY A 81 -11.21 -30.57 0.83
N ALA A 82 -12.08 -31.11 -0.01
CA ALA A 82 -12.68 -32.43 0.17
C ALA A 82 -12.36 -33.28 -1.08
N SER A 83 -11.87 -34.50 -0.86
CA SER A 83 -11.69 -35.48 -1.92
C SER A 83 -12.67 -36.63 -1.65
N ALA A 84 -13.59 -36.87 -2.58
CA ALA A 84 -14.51 -37.99 -2.53
C ALA A 84 -14.64 -38.59 -3.94
N GLY A 85 -14.51 -39.91 -4.05
CA GLY A 85 -14.91 -40.67 -5.25
C GLY A 85 -14.19 -40.32 -6.56
N GLY A 86 -12.95 -39.83 -6.54
CA GLY A 86 -12.19 -39.51 -7.75
C GLY A 86 -12.35 -38.08 -8.27
N SER A 87 -13.11 -37.23 -7.57
CA SER A 87 -13.20 -35.79 -7.85
C SER A 87 -12.63 -35.01 -6.66
N SER A 88 -11.56 -34.24 -6.91
CA SER A 88 -10.99 -33.32 -5.92
C SER A 88 -11.54 -31.93 -6.15
N VAL A 89 -12.42 -31.46 -5.27
CA VAL A 89 -12.78 -30.03 -5.24
C VAL A 89 -11.87 -29.36 -4.21
N GLN A 90 -10.82 -28.70 -4.70
CA GLN A 90 -9.96 -27.88 -3.86
C GLN A 90 -10.46 -26.44 -3.90
N VAL A 91 -11.07 -25.97 -2.81
CA VAL A 91 -11.43 -24.56 -2.63
C VAL A 91 -10.35 -23.92 -1.77
N ASN A 92 -9.49 -23.11 -2.41
CA ASN A 92 -8.35 -22.36 -1.86
C ASN A 92 -7.02 -23.13 -1.64
N GLN A 93 -5.94 -22.35 -1.48
CA GLN A 93 -4.59 -22.82 -1.21
C GLN A 93 -4.48 -23.36 0.23
N LEU A 94 -4.18 -24.65 0.40
CA LEU A 94 -4.05 -25.30 1.72
C LEU A 94 -2.64 -25.19 2.34
N ASN A 95 -1.69 -24.63 1.57
CA ASN A 95 -0.25 -24.64 1.85
C ASN A 95 0.24 -23.34 2.50
N GLY A 96 -0.67 -22.39 2.77
CA GLY A 96 -0.39 -21.14 3.45
C GLY A 96 -1.43 -20.89 4.54
N GLY A 97 -1.00 -20.30 5.64
CA GLY A 97 -1.85 -19.94 6.77
C GLY A 97 -1.37 -18.66 7.45
N ARG A 98 -2.21 -18.15 8.35
CA ARG A 98 -1.90 -16.97 9.16
C ARG A 98 -2.05 -17.32 10.63
N ILE A 99 -1.24 -16.69 11.47
CA ILE A 99 -1.39 -16.68 12.92
C ILE A 99 -1.59 -15.22 13.33
N THR A 100 -2.82 -14.87 13.71
CA THR A 100 -3.15 -13.53 14.19
C THR A 100 -2.53 -13.32 15.56
N GLY A 101 -1.75 -12.26 15.74
CA GLY A 101 -1.01 -11.97 16.97
C GLY A 101 0.01 -13.06 17.37
N GLY A 102 0.43 -13.91 16.43
CA GLY A 102 1.29 -15.07 16.68
C GLY A 102 2.76 -14.76 16.88
N ALA A 103 3.22 -13.56 16.56
CA ALA A 103 4.57 -13.11 16.85
C ALA A 103 4.60 -12.09 17.98
N THR A 104 5.58 -12.18 18.87
CA THR A 104 5.86 -11.17 19.90
C THR A 104 7.15 -10.44 19.56
N VAL A 105 7.13 -9.11 19.58
CA VAL A 105 8.32 -8.28 19.35
C VAL A 105 9.29 -8.42 20.53
N GLU A 106 10.51 -8.85 20.25
CA GLU A 106 11.60 -8.96 21.23
C GLU A 106 12.55 -7.77 21.19
N ARG A 107 12.65 -7.13 20.01
CA ARG A 107 13.57 -6.02 19.78
C ARG A 107 12.88 -4.88 19.05
N GLU A 108 12.93 -3.72 19.65
CA GLU A 108 12.46 -2.47 19.04
C GLU A 108 13.43 -1.99 17.97
N LEU A 109 12.89 -1.32 16.95
CA LEU A 109 13.72 -0.60 15.99
C LEU A 109 14.26 0.65 16.66
N GLN A 110 15.57 0.86 16.60
CA GLN A 110 16.17 2.12 17.04
C GLN A 110 15.60 3.26 16.19
N SER A 111 14.94 4.20 16.84
CA SER A 111 14.37 5.39 16.20
C SER A 111 15.00 6.64 16.78
N ASN A 112 15.49 7.52 15.92
CA ASN A 112 16.00 8.84 16.30
C ASN A 112 14.86 9.87 16.44
N PHE A 113 13.61 9.40 16.51
CA PHE A 113 12.46 10.25 16.66
C PHE A 113 12.44 10.92 18.03
N GLY A 114 12.30 12.25 18.05
CA GLY A 114 12.35 13.07 19.26
C GLY A 114 13.73 13.65 19.60
N THR A 115 14.81 13.18 18.98
CA THR A 115 16.18 13.67 19.28
C THR A 115 16.73 14.65 18.24
N GLN A 116 16.24 14.57 17.01
CA GLN A 116 16.66 15.46 15.93
C GLN A 116 15.90 16.79 15.93
N ASN A 117 16.54 17.86 15.46
CA ASN A 117 15.91 19.18 15.31
C ASN A 117 15.12 19.30 13.99
N THR A 118 15.06 18.23 13.21
CA THR A 118 14.40 18.20 11.90
C THR A 118 13.59 16.93 11.72
N ILE A 119 12.49 17.04 10.99
CA ILE A 119 11.70 15.92 10.48
C ILE A 119 11.61 16.07 8.97
N ASN A 120 11.91 15.02 8.23
CA ASN A 120 11.73 14.99 6.78
C ASN A 120 10.41 14.28 6.45
N LEU A 121 9.48 15.00 5.81
CA LEU A 121 8.30 14.40 5.20
C LEU A 121 8.63 14.00 3.78
N GLN A 122 8.25 12.76 3.42
CA GLN A 122 8.37 12.27 2.06
C GLN A 122 6.99 12.19 1.41
N LEU A 123 6.86 12.81 0.25
CA LEU A 123 5.68 12.72 -0.61
C LEU A 123 5.64 11.35 -1.29
N ASN A 124 4.42 10.88 -1.59
CA ASN A 124 4.20 9.64 -2.33
C ASN A 124 4.51 9.78 -3.83
N SER A 125 4.33 10.98 -4.36
CA SER A 125 4.58 11.34 -5.76
C SER A 125 5.57 12.50 -5.84
N GLU A 126 6.48 12.42 -6.80
CA GLU A 126 7.49 13.46 -7.04
C GLU A 126 6.86 14.63 -7.79
N ASP A 127 6.75 15.79 -7.13
CA ASP A 127 6.25 17.02 -7.74
C ASP A 127 6.76 18.24 -6.94
N PHE A 128 7.61 19.05 -7.59
CA PHE A 128 8.16 20.28 -7.01
C PHE A 128 7.09 21.29 -6.59
N SER A 129 6.01 21.42 -7.37
CA SER A 129 4.91 22.33 -7.08
C SER A 129 4.14 21.88 -5.84
N MET A 130 3.92 20.57 -5.67
CA MET A 130 3.31 20.01 -4.47
C MET A 130 4.20 20.15 -3.24
N ALA A 131 5.48 19.84 -3.36
CA ALA A 131 6.43 19.99 -2.26
C ALA A 131 6.49 21.45 -1.76
N GLN A 132 6.52 22.42 -2.69
CA GLN A 132 6.47 23.85 -2.36
C GLN A 132 5.15 24.23 -1.66
N ARG A 133 4.00 23.82 -2.20
CA ARG A 133 2.68 24.11 -1.59
C ARG A 133 2.53 23.52 -0.19
N ILE A 134 3.04 22.31 0.03
CA ILE A 134 3.04 21.68 1.36
C ILE A 134 3.90 22.51 2.32
N ALA A 135 5.11 22.89 1.91
CA ALA A 135 5.98 23.72 2.75
C ALA A 135 5.33 25.07 3.09
N ASP A 136 4.70 25.74 2.11
CA ASP A 136 4.00 27.01 2.31
C ASP A 136 2.81 26.86 3.27
N ALA A 137 2.03 25.78 3.13
CA ALA A 137 0.90 25.50 4.01
C ALA A 137 1.33 25.21 5.45
N ILE A 138 2.47 24.54 5.65
CA ILE A 138 3.07 24.34 6.97
C ILE A 138 3.57 25.66 7.53
N ASN A 139 4.30 26.46 6.74
CA ASN A 139 4.84 27.76 7.16
C ASN A 139 3.74 28.76 7.54
N ALA A 140 2.57 28.71 6.88
CA ALA A 140 1.42 29.55 7.21
C ALA A 140 0.87 29.32 8.62
N ARG A 141 1.07 28.12 9.20
CA ARG A 141 0.65 27.79 10.58
C ARG A 141 1.81 27.83 11.58
N GLY A 142 2.98 27.33 11.19
CA GLY A 142 4.15 27.16 12.05
C GLY A 142 5.12 28.36 12.08
N GLY A 143 4.85 29.40 11.28
CA GLY A 143 5.74 30.54 11.09
C GLY A 143 6.71 30.35 9.91
N TYR A 144 7.17 31.46 9.34
CA TYR A 144 8.09 31.45 8.21
C TYR A 144 9.40 30.73 8.54
N GLY A 145 9.78 29.77 7.68
CA GLY A 145 11.03 28.99 7.83
C GLY A 145 10.91 27.75 8.71
N ALA A 146 9.69 27.39 9.15
CA ALA A 146 9.42 26.14 9.84
C ALA A 146 9.52 24.93 8.90
N ALA A 147 9.16 25.07 7.62
CA ALA A 147 9.27 24.04 6.60
C ALA A 147 9.98 24.56 5.34
N GLN A 148 10.81 23.70 4.74
CA GLN A 148 11.55 23.97 3.51
C GLN A 148 11.52 22.74 2.61
N PRO A 149 11.09 22.85 1.34
CA PRO A 149 11.23 21.76 0.39
C PRO A 149 12.71 21.60 0.02
N LEU A 150 13.24 20.40 0.12
CA LEU A 150 14.62 20.08 -0.28
C LEU A 150 14.69 19.60 -1.73
N ASP A 151 13.67 18.85 -2.16
CA ASP A 151 13.54 18.29 -3.51
C ASP A 151 12.05 18.03 -3.83
N ALA A 152 11.76 17.43 -4.99
CA ALA A 152 10.40 17.13 -5.45
C ALA A 152 9.61 16.15 -4.56
N ARG A 153 10.28 15.45 -3.63
CA ARG A 153 9.71 14.42 -2.77
C ARG A 153 9.90 14.70 -1.29
N THR A 154 10.81 15.57 -0.89
CA THR A 154 11.22 15.75 0.51
C THR A 154 10.96 17.18 0.97
N VAL A 155 10.14 17.31 2.02
CA VAL A 155 9.93 18.57 2.75
C VAL A 155 10.52 18.44 4.15
N GLN A 156 11.55 19.22 4.45
CA GLN A 156 12.18 19.26 5.76
C GLN A 156 11.47 20.27 6.66
N ILE A 157 11.15 19.84 7.88
CA ILE A 157 10.52 20.67 8.91
C ILE A 157 11.48 20.82 10.06
N ARG A 158 11.64 22.04 10.57
CA ARG A 158 12.39 22.34 11.78
C ARG A 158 11.48 22.17 12.99
N VAL A 159 11.99 21.51 14.02
CA VAL A 159 11.25 21.21 15.24
C VAL A 159 12.20 21.16 16.42
N SER A 160 11.71 21.43 17.62
CA SER A 160 12.52 21.24 18.82
C SER A 160 12.82 19.74 19.02
N PRO A 161 14.01 19.38 19.55
CA PRO A 161 14.37 18.00 19.88
C PRO A 161 13.65 17.56 21.15
N ASN A 162 12.35 17.33 21.02
CA ASN A 162 11.49 16.85 22.08
C ASN A 162 10.38 15.99 21.47
N ASN A 163 10.26 14.74 21.93
CA ASN A 163 9.30 13.78 21.40
C ASN A 163 7.85 14.32 21.44
N GLY A 164 7.42 14.91 22.56
CA GLY A 164 6.08 15.47 22.69
C GLY A 164 5.81 16.65 21.75
N ALA A 165 6.79 17.54 21.58
CA ALA A 165 6.69 18.66 20.63
C ALA A 165 6.60 18.16 19.18
N GLN A 166 7.38 17.14 18.83
CA GLN A 166 7.39 16.53 17.50
C GLN A 166 6.07 15.82 17.18
N VAL A 167 5.54 15.04 18.12
CA VAL A 167 4.24 14.38 17.97
C VAL A 167 3.14 15.42 17.78
N ARG A 168 3.12 16.49 18.59
CA ARG A 168 2.13 17.57 18.47
C ARG A 168 2.21 18.25 17.10
N LEU A 169 3.41 18.63 16.66
CA LEU A 169 3.61 19.26 15.35
C LEU A 169 3.17 18.35 14.21
N LEU A 170 3.51 17.05 14.26
CA LEU A 170 3.07 16.10 13.23
C LEU A 170 1.56 15.92 13.20
N ALA A 171 0.89 15.91 14.35
CA ALA A 171 -0.56 15.86 14.42
C ALA A 171 -1.21 17.13 13.83
N GLU A 172 -0.63 18.30 14.08
CA GLU A 172 -1.08 19.57 13.48
C GLU A 172 -0.92 19.57 11.96
N ILE A 173 0.23 19.07 11.46
CA ILE A 173 0.53 18.99 10.03
C ILE A 173 -0.40 18.01 9.31
N GLN A 174 -0.74 16.86 9.93
CA GLN A 174 -1.69 15.91 9.36
C GLN A 174 -3.08 16.52 9.10
N ASN A 175 -3.43 17.61 9.80
CA ASN A 175 -4.71 18.32 9.65
C ASN A 175 -4.62 19.56 8.75
N ILE A 176 -3.51 19.72 8.00
CA ILE A 176 -3.37 20.81 7.02
C ILE A 176 -3.97 20.37 5.69
N ASN A 177 -4.98 21.10 5.23
CA ASN A 177 -5.49 20.95 3.88
C ASN A 177 -4.56 21.67 2.90
N VAL A 178 -4.03 20.93 1.93
CA VAL A 178 -3.20 21.48 0.85
C VAL A 178 -3.96 21.32 -0.46
N SER A 179 -4.17 22.42 -1.18
CA SER A 179 -4.77 22.36 -2.50
C SER A 179 -3.81 21.69 -3.48
N ILE A 180 -4.26 20.59 -4.08
CA ILE A 180 -3.55 19.91 -5.16
C ILE A 180 -3.64 20.79 -6.42
N PRO A 181 -2.57 20.93 -7.23
CA PRO A 181 -2.63 21.51 -8.55
C PRO A 181 -3.72 20.86 -9.40
N VAL A 182 -4.22 21.61 -10.38
CA VAL A 182 -5.15 21.06 -11.34
C VAL A 182 -4.41 19.99 -12.14
N GLU A 183 -4.79 18.72 -11.98
CA GLU A 183 -4.27 17.65 -12.83
C GLU A 183 -4.74 17.84 -14.28
N ASP A 184 -3.91 17.43 -15.22
CA ASP A 184 -4.28 17.34 -16.63
C ASP A 184 -5.51 16.46 -16.82
N ALA A 185 -6.31 16.79 -17.84
CA ALA A 185 -7.48 16.02 -18.18
C ALA A 185 -7.05 14.63 -18.70
N LYS A 186 -7.54 13.58 -18.06
CA LYS A 186 -7.26 12.17 -18.39
C LYS A 186 -8.54 11.51 -18.89
N VAL A 187 -8.45 10.88 -20.06
CA VAL A 187 -9.51 10.05 -20.64
C VAL A 187 -9.04 8.60 -20.59
N ILE A 188 -9.71 7.78 -19.78
CA ILE A 188 -9.41 6.35 -19.65
C ILE A 188 -10.49 5.57 -20.37
N ILE A 189 -10.09 4.73 -21.32
CA ILE A 189 -11.01 3.91 -22.13
C ILE A 189 -10.79 2.45 -21.80
N ASN A 190 -11.83 1.77 -21.33
CA ASN A 190 -11.85 0.32 -21.24
C ASN A 190 -12.31 -0.26 -22.57
N SER A 191 -11.36 -0.79 -23.35
CA SER A 191 -11.63 -1.37 -24.68
C SER A 191 -12.50 -2.63 -24.64
N ARG A 192 -12.63 -3.31 -23.49
CA ARG A 192 -13.47 -4.51 -23.34
C ARG A 192 -14.93 -4.17 -23.08
N THR A 193 -15.20 -3.18 -22.23
CA THR A 193 -16.56 -2.80 -21.84
C THR A 193 -17.08 -1.57 -22.60
N GLY A 194 -16.21 -0.88 -23.35
CA GLY A 194 -16.52 0.40 -23.99
C GLY A 194 -16.68 1.56 -23.01
N SER A 195 -16.34 1.37 -21.73
CA SER A 195 -16.50 2.40 -20.70
C SER A 195 -15.42 3.46 -20.84
N VAL A 196 -15.83 4.73 -20.91
CA VAL A 196 -14.94 5.90 -20.94
C VAL A 196 -15.10 6.66 -19.64
N VAL A 197 -13.99 6.91 -18.94
CA VAL A 197 -13.94 7.69 -17.70
C VAL A 197 -13.09 8.92 -17.92
N MET A 198 -13.62 10.09 -17.59
CA MET A 198 -12.94 11.39 -17.71
C MET A 198 -12.96 12.09 -16.35
N ASN A 199 -11.82 12.66 -15.94
CA ASN A 199 -11.68 13.33 -14.64
C ASN A 199 -12.03 14.83 -14.67
N ARG A 200 -12.03 15.46 -15.85
CA ARG A 200 -12.30 16.89 -16.08
C ARG A 200 -12.94 17.09 -17.45
N GLU A 201 -13.31 18.34 -17.75
CA GLU A 201 -13.81 18.75 -19.07
C GLU A 201 -12.72 18.55 -20.13
N VAL A 202 -13.02 17.71 -21.13
CA VAL A 202 -12.14 17.41 -22.27
C VAL A 202 -12.86 17.85 -23.53
N THR A 203 -12.28 18.80 -24.25
CA THR A 203 -12.75 19.22 -25.56
C THR A 203 -12.04 18.42 -26.66
N LEU A 204 -12.81 17.75 -27.51
CA LEU A 204 -12.31 17.09 -28.71
C LEU A 204 -12.42 18.04 -29.91
N ASN A 205 -11.31 18.27 -30.60
CA ASN A 205 -11.33 18.95 -31.89
C ASN A 205 -11.82 17.99 -33.00
N GLN A 206 -12.11 18.53 -34.19
CA GLN A 206 -12.59 17.74 -35.33
C GLN A 206 -11.68 16.52 -35.58
N CYS A 207 -12.24 15.32 -35.43
CA CYS A 207 -11.55 14.06 -35.66
C CYS A 207 -12.47 13.08 -36.39
N ALA A 208 -11.92 12.33 -37.35
CA ALA A 208 -12.61 11.23 -38.00
C ALA A 208 -12.20 9.92 -37.32
N VAL A 209 -13.18 9.13 -36.87
CA VAL A 209 -12.96 7.83 -36.22
C VAL A 209 -13.61 6.76 -37.08
N ALA A 210 -12.82 5.80 -37.57
CA ALA A 210 -13.30 4.62 -38.28
C ALA A 210 -12.97 3.38 -37.45
N GLN A 211 -14.00 2.75 -36.87
CA GLN A 211 -13.86 1.49 -36.14
C GLN A 211 -14.80 0.45 -36.74
N GLY A 212 -14.26 -0.40 -37.62
CA GLY A 212 -15.01 -1.48 -38.26
C GLY A 212 -16.30 -1.01 -38.93
N ASN A 213 -17.43 -1.39 -38.35
CA ASN A 213 -18.79 -1.07 -38.82
C ASN A 213 -19.42 0.17 -38.16
N LEU A 214 -18.68 0.95 -37.36
CA LEU A 214 -19.17 2.19 -36.74
C LEU A 214 -18.50 3.41 -37.36
N SER A 215 -19.30 4.24 -38.05
CA SER A 215 -18.92 5.58 -38.51
C SER A 215 -19.78 6.59 -37.76
N VAL A 216 -19.15 7.49 -37.00
CA VAL A 216 -19.84 8.54 -36.25
C VAL A 216 -19.43 9.89 -36.83
N THR A 217 -20.39 10.58 -37.44
CA THR A 217 -20.22 11.93 -37.97
C THR A 217 -20.86 12.93 -37.01
N VAL A 218 -20.07 13.80 -36.40
CA VAL A 218 -20.58 14.84 -35.49
C VAL A 218 -20.84 16.10 -36.31
N ASN A 219 -22.12 16.40 -36.56
CA ASN A 219 -22.55 17.63 -37.22
C ASN A 219 -22.85 18.71 -36.16
N GLN A 220 -22.25 19.89 -36.31
CA GLN A 220 -22.62 21.05 -35.51
C GLN A 220 -23.93 21.64 -36.05
N GLN A 221 -24.94 21.79 -35.19
CA GLN A 221 -26.07 22.66 -35.48
C GLN A 221 -25.69 24.09 -35.10
N GLN A 222 -25.40 24.90 -36.11
CA GLN A 222 -25.20 26.33 -35.93
C GLN A 222 -26.58 26.96 -35.72
N ASN A 223 -26.94 27.25 -34.46
CA ASN A 223 -28.12 28.06 -34.17
C ASN A 223 -27.79 29.50 -34.53
N VAL A 224 -28.05 29.86 -35.79
CA VAL A 224 -27.99 31.24 -36.24
C VAL A 224 -29.22 31.95 -35.69
N SER A 225 -29.03 32.70 -34.60
CA SER A 225 -30.07 33.60 -34.08
C SER A 225 -30.10 34.85 -34.96
N GLN A 226 -30.90 34.83 -36.03
CA GLN A 226 -31.20 36.02 -36.80
C GLN A 226 -32.43 36.69 -36.14
N PRO A 227 -32.29 37.88 -35.54
CA PRO A 227 -33.45 38.58 -34.99
C PRO A 227 -34.38 38.95 -36.16
N ASP A 228 -35.67 38.64 -36.04
CA ASP A 228 -36.68 39.21 -36.93
C ASP A 228 -36.58 40.73 -36.81
N THR A 229 -36.07 41.39 -37.84
CA THR A 229 -36.18 42.84 -37.96
C THR A 229 -37.60 43.15 -38.44
N PRO A 230 -38.45 43.78 -37.62
CA PRO A 230 -39.77 44.19 -38.05
C PRO A 230 -39.62 45.55 -38.73
N LEU A 231 -39.16 45.57 -39.97
CA LEU A 231 -39.26 46.73 -40.88
C LEU A 231 -39.51 46.25 -42.31
N ALA A 232 -40.64 45.53 -42.47
CA ALA A 232 -41.44 45.59 -43.69
C ALA A 232 -42.75 46.29 -43.31
N GLY A 233 -42.85 47.58 -43.63
CA GLY A 233 -44.03 48.39 -43.38
C GLY A 233 -43.76 49.90 -43.45
N GLY A 234 -43.39 50.39 -44.63
CA GLY A 234 -43.20 51.82 -44.94
C GLY A 234 -42.31 52.04 -46.15
#